data_AF-A0A6B3SQI6-F1
#
_entry.id   AF-A0A6B3SQI6-F1
#
_cell.length_a   1.000
_cell.length_b   1.000
_cell.length_c   1.000
_cell.angle_alpha   90.00
_cell.angle_beta   90.00
_cell.angle_gamma   90.00
#
_symmetry.space_group_name_H-M   'P 1'
#
loop_
_entity.id
_entity.type
_entity.pdbx_description
1 polymer ?
#
loop_
_entity_poly.entity_id
_entity_poly.type
_entity_poly.pdbx_seq_one_letter_code
_entity_poly.pdbx_strand_id
1 'polypeptide(L)'
;MEHLLSVLYGISGVIASALYIPQILKYHHNPDARKSISLLSWSGWIAIAVVSILYALLVVKNMLFAGVVSLNVAAQLTVLAYGLRARLGSPAGPAAGDAASQPA
;
A
#
# COMPACT_ATOMS: atom_id res chain seq x y z
N MET A 1 -29.98 -11.88 7.56
CA MET A 1 -28.67 -12.36 7.05
C MET A 1 -27.80 -11.21 6.53
N GLU A 2 -28.37 -10.31 5.72
CA GLU A 2 -27.67 -9.14 5.15
C GLU A 2 -27.01 -8.21 6.17
N HIS A 3 -27.68 -7.93 7.29
CA HIS A 3 -27.12 -7.09 8.36
C HIS A 3 -25.89 -7.72 9.01
N LEU A 4 -25.93 -9.04 9.27
CA LEU A 4 -24.79 -9.77 9.83
C LEU A 4 -23.59 -9.74 8.88
N LEU A 5 -23.83 -10.00 7.58
CA LEU A 5 -22.79 -9.95 6.56
C LEU A 5 -22.19 -8.54 6.43
N SER A 6 -23.00 -7.50 6.51
CA SER A 6 -22.53 -6.11 6.46
C SER A 6 -21.62 -5.76 7.65
N VAL A 7 -21.99 -6.20 8.86
CA VAL A 7 -21.18 -5.99 10.06
C VAL A 7 -19.87 -6.77 9.98
N LEU A 8 -19.92 -8.06 9.60
CA LEU A 8 -18.72 -8.89 9.42
C LEU A 8 -17.79 -8.30 8.36
N TYR A 9 -18.36 -7.80 7.26
CA TYR A 9 -17.61 -7.11 6.22
C TYR A 9 -16.91 -5.86 6.78
N GLY A 10 -17.64 -5.02 7.53
CA GLY A 10 -17.07 -3.83 8.16
C GLY A 10 -15.92 -4.16 9.11
N ILE A 11 -16.11 -5.15 9.98
CA ILE A 11 -15.08 -5.65 10.89
C ILE A 11 -13.87 -6.16 10.11
N SER A 12 -14.09 -6.93 9.03
CA SER A 12 -13.01 -7.53 8.25
C SER A 12 -12.06 -6.49 7.65
N GLY A 13 -12.59 -5.38 7.12
CA GLY A 13 -11.72 -4.36 6.54
C GLY A 13 -11.09 -3.43 7.58
N VAL A 14 -11.71 -3.26 8.76
CA VAL A 14 -11.03 -2.64 9.91
C VAL A 14 -9.85 -3.51 10.36
N ILE A 15 -10.05 -4.82 10.49
CA ILE A 15 -8.97 -5.76 10.84
C ILE A 15 -7.88 -5.73 9.76
N ALA A 16 -8.24 -5.81 8.48
CA ALA A 16 -7.28 -5.73 7.38
C ALA A 16 -6.45 -4.44 7.43
N SER A 17 -7.10 -3.31 7.74
CA SER A 17 -6.42 -2.03 7.90
C SER A 17 -5.47 -2.01 9.10
N ALA A 18 -5.90 -2.56 10.23
CA ALA A 18 -5.09 -2.69 11.44
C ALA A 18 -3.88 -3.62 11.24
N LEU A 19 -4.00 -4.64 10.40
CA LEU A 19 -2.90 -5.55 10.07
C LEU A 19 -1.78 -4.88 9.29
N TYR A 20 -1.99 -3.72 8.67
CA TYR A 20 -0.88 -2.93 8.11
C TYR A 20 -0.06 -2.20 9.18
N ILE A 21 -0.58 -1.98 10.39
CA ILE A 21 0.15 -1.27 11.47
C ILE A 21 1.53 -1.89 11.74
N PRO A 22 1.68 -3.20 12.03
CA PRO A 22 2.99 -3.78 12.27
C PRO A 22 3.94 -3.64 11.06
N GLN A 23 3.39 -3.71 9.85
CA GLN A 23 4.16 -3.52 8.61
C GLN A 23 4.63 -2.05 8.48
N ILE A 24 3.76 -1.08 8.76
CA ILE A 24 4.06 0.35 8.76
C ILE A 24 5.10 0.68 9.83
N LEU A 25 4.98 0.13 11.04
CA LEU A 25 5.95 0.30 12.12
C LEU A 25 7.32 -0.27 11.73
N LYS A 26 7.36 -1.45 11.09
CA LYS A 26 8.59 -2.03 10.56
C LYS A 26 9.26 -1.10 9.55
N TYR A 27 8.50 -0.54 8.61
CA TYR A 27 9.04 0.41 7.64
C TYR A 27 9.48 1.71 8.30
N HIS A 28 8.79 2.17 9.35
CA HIS A 28 9.19 3.34 10.09
C HIS A 28 10.58 3.14 10.74
N HIS A 29 10.78 2.02 11.44
CA HIS A 29 12.04 1.71 12.13
C HIS A 29 13.19 1.24 11.22
N ASN A 30 12.89 0.57 10.10
CA ASN A 30 13.91 0.03 9.19
C ASN A 30 13.78 0.64 7.78
N PRO A 31 14.57 1.70 7.47
CA PRO A 31 14.55 2.34 6.17
C PRO A 31 14.95 1.43 5.00
N ASP A 32 15.85 0.47 5.21
CA ASP A 32 16.28 -0.46 4.14
C ASP A 32 15.16 -1.40 3.73
N ALA A 33 14.33 -1.81 4.68
CA ALA A 33 13.13 -2.61 4.39
C ALA A 33 12.11 -1.89 3.48
N ARG A 34 12.22 -0.56 3.31
CA ARG A 34 11.34 0.21 2.40
C ARG A 34 11.70 0.00 0.92
N LYS A 35 12.96 -0.35 0.61
CA LYS A 35 13.43 -0.53 -0.78
C LYS A 35 12.82 -1.77 -1.45
N SER A 36 12.44 -2.78 -0.67
CA SER A 36 11.77 -3.99 -1.18
C SER A 36 10.28 -3.79 -1.50
N ILE A 37 9.71 -2.62 -1.20
CA ILE A 37 8.31 -2.30 -1.51
C ILE A 37 8.15 -2.16 -3.03
N SER A 38 7.34 -3.04 -3.63
CA SER A 38 6.96 -2.99 -5.05
C SER A 38 5.94 -1.88 -5.32
N LEU A 39 6.36 -0.75 -5.88
CA LEU A 39 5.44 0.36 -6.19
C LEU A 39 4.32 -0.08 -7.15
N LEU A 40 4.65 -0.90 -8.15
CA LEU A 40 3.69 -1.35 -9.14
C LEU A 40 2.55 -2.13 -8.49
N SER A 41 2.89 -3.07 -7.60
CA SER A 41 1.89 -3.89 -6.91
C SER A 41 1.00 -3.03 -6.01
N TRP A 42 1.58 -2.15 -5.21
CA TRP A 42 0.81 -1.29 -4.30
C TRP A 42 -0.07 -0.28 -5.05
N SER A 43 0.44 0.34 -6.12
CA SER A 43 -0.37 1.21 -6.99
C SER A 43 -1.51 0.45 -7.66
N GLY A 44 -1.27 -0.79 -8.11
CA GLY A 44 -2.30 -1.65 -8.68
C GLY A 44 -3.40 -1.98 -7.67
N TRP A 45 -3.04 -2.34 -6.44
CA TRP A 45 -4.00 -2.59 -5.36
C TRP A 45 -4.84 -1.36 -5.03
N ILE A 46 -4.21 -0.18 -4.96
CA ILE A 46 -4.91 1.08 -4.72
C ILE A 46 -5.89 1.38 -5.86
N ALA A 47 -5.50 1.20 -7.12
CA ALA A 47 -6.38 1.43 -8.26
C ALA A 47 -7.64 0.53 -8.21
N ILE A 48 -7.46 -0.77 -7.91
CA ILE A 48 -8.58 -1.71 -7.74
C ILE A 48 -9.50 -1.30 -6.59
N ALA A 49 -8.92 -0.85 -5.48
CA ALA A 49 -9.68 -0.40 -4.32
C ALA A 49 -10.46 0.90 -4.62
N VAL A 50 -9.89 1.84 -5.39
CA VAL A 50 -10.60 3.04 -5.85
C VAL A 50 -11.81 2.67 -6.72
N VAL A 51 -11.65 1.74 -7.67
CA VAL A 51 -12.78 1.23 -8.46
C VAL A 51 -13.85 0.60 -7.55
N SER A 52 -13.44 -0.12 -6.52
CA SER A 52 -14.35 -0.72 -5.55
C SER A 52 -15.13 0.32 -4.74
N ILE A 53 -14.48 1.43 -4.34
CA ILE A 53 -15.13 2.57 -3.68
C ILE A 53 -16.15 3.22 -4.61
N LEU A 54 -15.76 3.50 -5.87
CA LEU A 54 -16.67 4.08 -6.86
C LEU A 54 -17.89 3.17 -7.10
N TYR A 55 -17.68 1.87 -7.21
CA TYR A 55 -18.75 0.89 -7.33
C TYR A 55 -19.67 0.88 -6.10
N ALA A 56 -19.09 0.90 -4.90
CA ALA A 56 -19.83 0.94 -3.64
C ALA A 56 -20.71 2.19 -3.53
N LEU A 57 -20.20 3.35 -3.95
CA LEU A 57 -20.91 4.63 -3.86
C LEU A 57 -21.96 4.80 -4.97
N LEU A 58 -21.60 4.50 -6.22
CA LEU A 58 -22.41 4.84 -7.40
C LEU A 58 -23.41 3.74 -7.76
N VAL A 59 -23.08 2.47 -7.50
CA VAL A 59 -23.90 1.32 -7.90
C VAL A 59 -24.61 0.71 -6.70
N VAL A 60 -23.84 0.29 -5.69
CA VAL A 60 -24.40 -0.44 -4.52
C VAL A 60 -25.05 0.52 -3.50
N LYS A 61 -24.65 1.80 -3.51
CA LYS A 61 -25.05 2.83 -2.53
C LYS A 61 -24.80 2.42 -1.07
N ASN A 62 -23.72 1.66 -0.82
CA ASN A 62 -23.37 1.17 0.51
C ASN A 62 -22.19 1.95 1.09
N MET A 63 -22.50 2.87 2.02
CA MET A 63 -21.51 3.74 2.67
C MET A 63 -20.56 2.97 3.59
N LEU A 64 -21.01 1.89 4.23
CA LEU A 64 -20.15 1.07 5.07
C LEU A 64 -19.06 0.40 4.23
N PHE A 65 -19.44 -0.19 3.09
CA PHE A 65 -18.49 -0.78 2.15
C PHE A 65 -17.49 0.27 1.64
N ALA A 66 -17.98 1.42 1.18
CA ALA A 66 -17.13 2.51 0.72
C ALA A 66 -16.14 2.99 1.80
N GLY A 67 -16.62 3.19 3.03
CA GLY A 67 -15.78 3.65 4.15
C GLY A 67 -14.68 2.65 4.53
N VAL A 68 -15.03 1.36 4.58
CA VAL A 68 -14.10 0.29 4.94
C VAL A 68 -13.01 0.12 3.88
N VAL A 69 -13.35 0.19 2.59
CA VAL A 69 -12.36 0.15 1.52
C VAL A 69 -11.51 1.42 1.52
N SER A 70 -12.09 2.58 1.81
CA SER A 70 -11.35 3.85 1.92
C SER A 70 -10.30 3.80 3.04
N LEU A 71 -10.63 3.20 4.18
CA LEU A 71 -9.67 2.97 5.27
C LEU A 71 -8.50 2.08 4.82
N ASN A 72 -8.80 1.00 4.10
CA ASN A 72 -7.78 0.13 3.51
C ASN A 72 -6.89 0.89 2.51
N VAL A 73 -7.47 1.75 1.65
CA VAL A 73 -6.71 2.61 0.72
C VAL A 73 -5.77 3.54 1.48
N ALA A 74 -6.20 4.14 2.58
CA ALA A 74 -5.33 5.02 3.39
C ALA A 74 -4.10 4.28 3.94
N ALA A 75 -4.28 3.03 4.41
CA ALA A 75 -3.17 2.19 4.84
C ALA A 75 -2.23 1.83 3.68
N GLN A 76 -2.78 1.46 2.52
CA GLN A 76 -2.02 1.16 1.30
C GLN A 76 -1.21 2.37 0.80
N LEU A 77 -1.81 3.57 0.81
CA LEU A 77 -1.13 4.82 0.47
C LEU A 77 0.03 5.11 1.41
N THR A 78 -0.12 4.81 2.70
CA THR A 78 0.96 4.95 3.68
C THR A 78 2.15 4.06 3.31
N VAL A 79 1.90 2.79 2.97
CA VAL A 79 2.96 1.86 2.53
C VAL A 79 3.60 2.33 1.22
N LEU A 80 2.80 2.76 0.25
CA LEU A 80 3.30 3.30 -1.02
C LEU A 80 4.19 4.54 -0.79
N ALA A 81 3.80 5.45 0.09
CA ALA A 81 4.58 6.63 0.44
C ALA A 81 5.96 6.28 1.03
N TYR A 82 6.04 5.25 1.88
CA TYR A 82 7.34 4.74 2.35
C TYR A 82 8.21 4.22 1.20
N GLY A 83 7.62 3.46 0.28
CA GLY A 83 8.33 2.93 -0.90
C GLY A 83 8.81 4.03 -1.85
N LEU A 84 8.03 5.10 -2.02
CA LEU A 84 8.40 6.28 -2.82
C LEU A 84 9.54 7.06 -2.17
N ARG A 85 9.42 7.35 -0.86
CA ARG A 85 10.44 8.10 -0.12
C ARG A 85 11.79 7.39 -0.11
N ALA A 86 11.81 6.06 -0.07
CA ALA A 86 13.03 5.27 -0.14
C ALA A 86 13.77 5.39 -1.49
N ARG A 87 13.02 5.56 -2.59
CA ARG A 87 13.58 5.75 -3.94
C ARG A 87 14.04 7.19 -4.16
N LEU A 88 13.27 8.16 -3.69
CA LEU A 88 13.61 9.58 -3.80
C LEU A 88 14.80 9.98 -2.89
N GLY A 89 14.95 9.32 -1.74
CA GLY A 89 16.05 9.55 -0.80
C GLY A 89 17.34 8.78 -1.12
N SER A 90 17.34 7.89 -2.12
CA SER A 90 18.57 7.28 -2.61
C SER A 90 19.09 8.15 -3.75
N PRO A 91 20.18 8.93 -3.58
CA PRO A 91 20.85 9.51 -4.74
C PRO A 91 21.25 8.34 -5.63
N ALA A 92 20.95 8.46 -6.92
CA ALA A 92 21.43 7.51 -7.91
C ALA A 92 22.96 7.45 -7.79
N GLY A 93 23.48 6.44 -7.10
CA GLY A 93 24.90 6.16 -7.05
C GLY A 93 25.36 5.85 -8.47
N PRO A 94 26.49 6.42 -8.91
CA PRO A 94 26.92 6.33 -10.30
C PRO A 94 27.16 4.85 -10.67
N ALA A 95 26.31 4.32 -11.54
CA ALA A 95 26.57 3.08 -12.25
C ALA A 95 27.64 3.37 -13.34
N ALA A 96 28.90 3.55 -12.96
CA ALA A 96 30.01 3.74 -13.92
C ALA A 96 31.42 3.53 -13.33
N GLY A 97 31.62 2.58 -12.42
CA GLY A 97 32.95 2.31 -11.88
C GLY A 97 33.10 0.88 -11.41
N ASP A 98 33.24 -0.08 -12.34
CA ASP A 98 33.87 -1.38 -12.05
C ASP A 98 34.21 -2.22 -13.32
N ALA A 99 34.15 -1.63 -14.53
CA ALA A 99 34.51 -2.35 -15.76
C ALA A 99 35.93 -2.04 -16.29
N ALA A 100 36.73 -1.19 -15.61
CA ALA A 100 37.98 -0.65 -16.16
C ALA A 100 39.28 -1.10 -15.44
N SER A 101 39.21 -2.12 -14.57
CA SER A 101 40.37 -2.59 -13.79
C SER A 101 40.50 -4.11 -13.77
N GLN A 102 40.40 -4.74 -14.96
CA GLN A 102 41.08 -6.01 -15.20
C GLN A 102 42.43 -5.71 -15.86
N PRO A 103 43.57 -5.93 -15.18
CA PRO A 103 44.88 -5.77 -15.79
C PRO A 103 45.18 -6.92 -16.77
N ALA A 104 45.58 -6.51 -17.98
CA ALA A 104 46.39 -7.15 -19.03
C ALA A 104 46.16 -8.63 -19.37
#